data_AF-A0A832G1L0-F1
#
_entry.id   AF-A0A832G1L0-F1
#
_cell.length_a   1.000
_cell.length_b   1.000
_cell.length_c   1.000
_cell.angle_alpha   90.00
_cell.angle_beta   90.00
_cell.angle_gamma   90.00
#
_symmetry.space_group_name_H-M   'P 1'
#
loop_
_entity.id
_entity.type
_entity.pdbx_description
1 polymer ?
#
loop_
_entity_poly.entity_id
_entity_poly.type
_entity_poly.pdbx_seq_one_letter_code
_entity_poly.pdbx_strand_id
1 'polypeptide(L)'
;MKRGGVGYVQPTPRSFPVMSEMNKFILECGAIPTLAWLDGTSEGEQAIEELLAVAMESGVAAVNIIPDRNYTPGVKDQKLQNLFDFVALAEKYQLPVIVGTEMNAPGNKFVDAFETDELRPLVPIFLKGAYIAYAHTILQRYCGMGYLSDWAKRHFALKSEKNQFYEQVGKLTRPEKQALLRGLSQTFTPATILQNLSEWFGN
;
A
#
# COMPACT_ATOMS: atom_id res chain seq x y z
N MET A 1 -17.32 10.30 -17.77
CA MET A 1 -17.72 9.82 -19.11
C MET A 1 -16.79 8.70 -19.54
N LYS A 2 -17.31 7.58 -20.05
CA LYS A 2 -16.48 6.45 -20.50
C LYS A 2 -15.80 6.76 -21.83
N ARG A 3 -14.60 6.22 -22.07
CA ARG A 3 -13.89 6.34 -23.35
C ARG A 3 -14.83 5.91 -24.48
N GLY A 4 -14.96 6.75 -25.51
CA GLY A 4 -15.85 6.51 -26.66
C GLY A 4 -17.31 6.91 -26.46
N GLY A 5 -17.73 7.37 -25.28
CA GLY A 5 -19.07 7.90 -25.04
C GLY A 5 -19.23 9.37 -25.46
N VAL A 6 -20.47 9.79 -25.74
CA VAL A 6 -20.82 11.22 -25.93
C VAL A 6 -20.31 12.01 -24.72
N GLY A 7 -19.56 13.09 -24.92
CA GLY A 7 -18.97 13.87 -23.82
C GLY A 7 -17.64 13.34 -23.25
N TYR A 8 -17.05 12.30 -23.84
CA TYR A 8 -15.67 11.93 -23.56
C TYR A 8 -14.70 12.88 -24.28
N VAL A 9 -13.72 13.39 -23.55
CA VAL A 9 -12.59 14.14 -24.10
C VAL A 9 -11.31 13.38 -23.78
N GLN A 10 -10.51 13.08 -24.79
CA GLN A 10 -9.26 12.37 -24.62
C GLN A 10 -8.30 13.22 -23.76
N PRO A 11 -7.78 12.67 -22.65
CA PRO A 11 -6.77 13.36 -21.85
C PRO A 11 -5.51 13.68 -22.69
N THR A 12 -4.92 14.84 -22.40
CA THR A 12 -3.62 15.25 -22.93
C THR A 12 -2.61 15.30 -21.79
N PRO A 13 -1.30 15.43 -22.06
CA PRO A 13 -0.31 15.66 -21.00
C PRO A 13 -0.58 16.91 -20.12
N ARG A 14 -1.47 17.82 -20.55
CA ARG A 14 -1.90 18.99 -19.75
C ARG A 14 -3.13 18.72 -18.88
N SER A 15 -3.75 17.55 -19.01
CA SER A 15 -4.98 17.19 -18.28
C SER A 15 -4.69 16.76 -16.83
N PHE A 16 -3.50 16.23 -16.57
CA PHE A 16 -3.08 15.71 -15.27
C PHE A 16 -1.59 16.02 -15.04
N PRO A 17 -1.14 16.16 -13.78
CA PRO A 17 0.28 16.30 -13.47
C PRO A 17 1.06 15.06 -13.92
N VAL A 18 2.37 15.22 -14.15
CA VAL A 18 3.24 14.05 -14.36
C VAL A 18 3.42 13.30 -13.04
N MET A 19 3.73 12.00 -13.11
CA MET A 19 3.84 11.13 -11.95
C MET A 19 4.81 11.66 -10.88
N SER A 20 5.96 12.21 -11.29
CA SER A 20 6.96 12.78 -10.39
C SER A 20 6.45 14.00 -9.61
N GLU A 21 5.65 14.86 -10.25
CA GLU A 21 5.04 16.02 -9.58
C GLU A 21 3.99 15.59 -8.58
N MET A 22 3.13 14.63 -8.95
CA MET A 22 2.13 14.07 -8.05
C MET A 22 2.78 13.38 -6.84
N ASN A 23 3.80 12.56 -7.08
CA ASN A 23 4.51 11.86 -6.00
C ASN A 23 5.25 12.84 -5.09
N LYS A 24 5.85 13.91 -5.63
CA LYS A 24 6.44 14.98 -4.82
C LYS A 24 5.41 15.60 -3.89
N PHE A 25 4.24 15.96 -4.40
CA PHE A 25 3.14 16.49 -3.58
C PHE A 25 2.74 15.52 -2.46
N ILE A 26 2.56 14.23 -2.76
CA ILE A 26 2.21 13.22 -1.77
C ILE A 26 3.30 13.08 -0.68
N LEU A 27 4.57 13.09 -1.08
CA LEU A 27 5.71 13.02 -0.15
C LEU A 27 5.77 14.25 0.77
N GLU A 28 5.51 15.44 0.25
CA GLU A 28 5.46 16.69 1.03
C GLU A 28 4.31 16.68 2.05
N CYS A 29 3.20 15.98 1.78
CA CYS A 29 2.15 15.72 2.76
C CYS A 29 2.53 14.66 3.81
N GLY A 30 3.72 14.06 3.72
CA GLY A 30 4.15 12.96 4.59
C GLY A 30 3.40 11.65 4.35
N ALA A 31 2.75 11.50 3.19
CA ALA A 31 2.00 10.30 2.80
C ALA A 31 2.87 9.33 1.97
N ILE A 32 2.29 8.19 1.57
CA ILE A 32 2.95 7.15 0.79
C ILE A 32 2.46 7.22 -0.67
N PRO A 33 3.31 7.61 -1.64
CA PRO A 33 2.95 7.50 -3.04
C PRO A 33 2.76 6.03 -3.43
N THR A 34 1.63 5.73 -4.04
CA THR A 34 1.16 4.36 -4.28
C THR A 34 0.81 4.18 -5.75
N LEU A 35 1.37 3.16 -6.40
CA LEU A 35 0.97 2.79 -7.77
C LEU A 35 -0.32 1.96 -7.70
N ALA A 36 -1.38 2.44 -8.35
CA ALA A 36 -2.57 1.63 -8.56
C ALA A 36 -2.35 0.72 -9.78
N TRP A 37 -2.55 -0.58 -9.57
CA TRP A 37 -2.50 -1.59 -10.63
C TRP A 37 -3.92 -2.15 -10.85
N LEU A 38 -4.32 -2.29 -12.11
CA LEU A 38 -5.66 -2.68 -12.50
C LEU A 38 -5.79 -4.19 -12.62
N ASP A 39 -5.34 -4.77 -13.73
CA ASP A 39 -5.54 -6.20 -14.05
C ASP A 39 -4.47 -6.83 -14.96
N GLY A 40 -3.43 -6.07 -15.32
CA GLY A 40 -2.33 -6.58 -16.14
C GLY A 40 -2.63 -6.60 -17.63
N THR A 41 -3.75 -6.03 -18.09
CA THR A 41 -4.18 -6.14 -19.50
C THR A 41 -3.81 -4.94 -20.35
N SER A 42 -3.53 -3.79 -19.75
CA SER A 42 -3.08 -2.61 -20.50
C SER A 42 -1.64 -2.77 -21.01
N GLU A 43 -1.28 -2.10 -22.11
CA GLU A 43 0.08 -2.15 -22.66
C GLU A 43 1.16 -1.80 -21.61
N GLY A 44 0.89 -0.80 -20.77
CA GLY A 44 1.80 -0.41 -19.68
C GLY A 44 1.92 -1.49 -18.58
N GLU A 45 0.81 -2.15 -18.23
CA GLU A 45 0.84 -3.22 -17.22
C GLU A 45 1.32 -4.57 -17.78
N GLN A 46 1.34 -4.76 -19.10
CA GLN A 46 2.05 -5.90 -19.70
C GLN A 46 3.57 -5.75 -19.56
N ALA A 47 4.08 -4.51 -19.51
CA ALA A 47 5.46 -4.17 -19.18
C ALA A 47 5.63 -3.81 -17.68
N ILE A 48 5.02 -4.60 -16.78
CA ILE A 48 4.88 -4.21 -15.36
C ILE A 48 6.20 -3.98 -14.63
N GLU A 49 7.27 -4.70 -14.96
CA GLU A 49 8.57 -4.49 -14.33
C GLU A 49 9.14 -3.10 -14.64
N GLU A 50 9.03 -2.66 -15.90
CA GLU A 50 9.47 -1.34 -16.34
C GLU A 50 8.58 -0.24 -15.75
N LEU A 51 7.26 -0.43 -15.81
CA LEU A 51 6.30 0.51 -15.22
C LEU A 51 6.56 0.70 -13.72
N LEU A 52 6.77 -0.39 -12.98
CA LEU A 52 7.03 -0.35 -11.56
C LEU A 52 8.40 0.28 -11.24
N ALA A 53 9.42 0.02 -12.05
CA ALA A 53 10.73 0.67 -11.92
C ALA A 53 10.61 2.20 -12.06
N VAL A 54 9.96 2.68 -13.12
CA VAL A 54 9.70 4.12 -13.33
C VAL A 54 8.88 4.71 -12.18
N ALA A 55 7.85 4.00 -11.73
CA ALA A 55 7.03 4.42 -10.61
C ALA A 55 7.86 4.57 -9.32
N MET A 56 8.70 3.59 -9.00
CA MET A 56 9.58 3.65 -7.82
C MET A 56 10.62 4.76 -7.91
N GLU A 57 11.24 4.97 -9.08
CA GLU A 57 12.18 6.07 -9.31
C GLU A 57 11.52 7.44 -9.08
N SER A 58 10.24 7.56 -9.43
CA SER A 58 9.46 8.77 -9.20
C SER A 58 8.92 8.93 -7.77
N GLY A 59 9.16 7.96 -6.87
CA GLY A 59 8.81 8.06 -5.45
C GLY A 59 7.75 7.08 -4.94
N VAL A 60 7.23 6.17 -5.79
CA VAL A 60 6.30 5.13 -5.32
C VAL A 60 6.96 4.21 -4.29
N ALA A 61 6.23 3.96 -3.21
CA ALA A 61 6.70 3.15 -2.09
C ALA A 61 5.69 2.12 -1.59
N ALA A 62 4.53 2.00 -2.24
CA ALA A 62 3.53 0.96 -2.04
C ALA A 62 2.74 0.70 -3.34
N VAL A 63 1.98 -0.37 -3.40
CA VAL A 63 1.06 -0.66 -4.50
C VAL A 63 -0.36 -0.86 -4.00
N ASN A 64 -1.35 -0.56 -4.84
CA ASN A 64 -2.76 -0.77 -4.54
C ASN A 64 -3.42 -1.65 -5.61
N ILE A 65 -4.22 -2.61 -5.16
CA ILE A 65 -4.96 -3.56 -6.00
C ILE A 65 -6.43 -3.53 -5.58
N ILE A 66 -7.34 -3.70 -6.52
CA ILE A 66 -8.76 -3.99 -6.25
C ILE A 66 -8.99 -5.46 -6.62
N PRO A 67 -8.92 -6.40 -5.65
CA PRO A 67 -8.88 -7.83 -5.96
C PRO A 67 -10.07 -8.30 -6.78
N ASP A 68 -11.28 -7.80 -6.50
CA ASP A 68 -12.52 -8.19 -7.19
C ASP A 68 -12.50 -7.95 -8.72
N ARG A 69 -11.57 -7.13 -9.24
CA ARG A 69 -11.40 -6.91 -10.69
C ARG A 69 -10.51 -7.97 -11.37
N ASN A 70 -9.85 -8.81 -10.58
CA ASN A 70 -8.68 -9.59 -10.98
C ASN A 70 -8.86 -11.10 -10.91
N TYR A 71 -10.04 -11.59 -10.53
CA TYR A 71 -10.34 -13.01 -10.54
C TYR A 71 -11.83 -13.28 -10.70
N THR A 72 -12.16 -14.50 -11.11
CA THR A 72 -13.50 -15.07 -11.00
C THR A 72 -13.40 -16.35 -10.16
N PRO A 73 -14.21 -16.53 -9.11
CA PRO A 73 -14.12 -17.72 -8.25
C PRO A 73 -14.23 -19.03 -9.05
N GLY A 74 -13.27 -19.93 -8.84
CA GLY A 74 -13.18 -21.23 -9.52
C GLY A 74 -12.59 -21.16 -10.93
N VAL A 75 -12.18 -19.98 -11.41
CA VAL A 75 -11.64 -19.79 -12.76
C VAL A 75 -10.17 -19.44 -12.70
N LYS A 76 -9.35 -20.24 -13.38
CA LYS A 76 -7.93 -19.94 -13.60
C LYS A 76 -7.78 -19.32 -14.99
N ASP A 77 -7.57 -18.00 -15.01
CA ASP A 77 -7.38 -17.23 -16.24
C ASP A 77 -6.14 -16.33 -16.17
N GLN A 78 -5.90 -15.54 -17.22
CA GLN A 78 -4.78 -14.63 -17.30
C GLN A 78 -4.82 -13.54 -16.22
N LYS A 79 -6.01 -13.08 -15.81
CA LYS A 79 -6.13 -12.04 -14.78
C LYS A 79 -5.71 -12.56 -13.42
N LEU A 80 -6.10 -13.79 -13.09
CA LEU A 80 -5.65 -14.44 -11.87
C LEU A 80 -4.14 -14.62 -11.89
N GLN A 81 -3.57 -15.09 -13.01
CA GLN A 81 -2.11 -15.23 -13.15
C GLN A 81 -1.40 -13.88 -12.97
N ASN A 82 -1.88 -12.83 -13.64
CA ASN A 82 -1.36 -11.47 -13.53
C ASN A 82 -1.39 -10.95 -12.08
N LEU A 83 -2.47 -11.24 -11.33
CA LEU A 83 -2.58 -10.88 -9.92
C LEU A 83 -1.46 -11.53 -9.09
N PHE A 84 -1.25 -12.84 -9.25
CA PHE A 84 -0.17 -13.54 -8.54
C PHE A 84 1.21 -13.00 -8.92
N ASP A 85 1.45 -12.77 -10.21
CA ASP A 85 2.72 -12.24 -10.71
C ASP A 85 3.00 -10.83 -10.18
N PHE A 86 1.99 -9.96 -10.17
CA PHE A 86 2.14 -8.61 -9.64
C PHE A 86 2.36 -8.59 -8.13
N VAL A 87 1.66 -9.43 -7.37
CA VAL A 87 1.88 -9.54 -5.92
C VAL A 87 3.27 -10.10 -5.61
N ALA A 88 3.73 -11.11 -6.37
CA ALA A 88 5.09 -11.63 -6.25
C ALA A 88 6.15 -10.57 -6.56
N LEU A 89 5.90 -9.74 -7.58
CA LEU A 89 6.78 -8.63 -7.95
C LEU A 89 6.83 -7.55 -6.84
N ALA A 90 5.68 -7.22 -6.26
CA ALA A 90 5.61 -6.28 -5.13
C ALA A 90 6.41 -6.77 -3.92
N GLU A 91 6.29 -8.06 -3.57
CA GLU A 91 7.09 -8.67 -2.49
C GLU A 91 8.58 -8.71 -2.83
N LYS A 92 8.97 -9.02 -4.09
CA LYS A 92 10.38 -8.93 -4.55
C LYS A 92 10.97 -7.54 -4.31
N TYR A 93 10.20 -6.48 -4.56
CA TYR A 93 10.63 -5.09 -4.32
C TYR A 93 10.35 -4.56 -2.92
N GLN A 94 9.81 -5.39 -2.03
CA GLN A 94 9.45 -5.05 -0.65
C GLN A 94 8.44 -3.89 -0.56
N LEU A 95 7.50 -3.84 -1.51
CA LEU A 95 6.43 -2.85 -1.54
C LEU A 95 5.21 -3.37 -0.75
N PRO A 96 4.68 -2.61 0.22
CA PRO A 96 3.41 -2.95 0.85
C PRO A 96 2.29 -3.03 -0.19
N VAL A 97 1.50 -4.10 -0.16
CA VAL A 97 0.33 -4.29 -1.02
C VAL A 97 -0.93 -3.89 -0.26
N ILE A 98 -1.58 -2.82 -0.69
CA ILE A 98 -2.84 -2.33 -0.15
C ILE A 98 -3.97 -2.85 -1.03
N VAL A 99 -5.04 -3.34 -0.42
CA VAL A 99 -6.23 -3.82 -1.13
C VAL A 99 -7.49 -3.19 -0.59
N GLY A 100 -8.49 -3.05 -1.45
CA GLY A 100 -9.84 -2.64 -1.07
C GLY A 100 -10.80 -2.69 -2.24
N THR A 101 -12.09 -2.54 -1.93
CA THR A 101 -13.18 -2.82 -2.89
C THR A 101 -13.57 -1.63 -3.78
N GLU A 102 -12.85 -0.50 -3.68
CA GLU A 102 -13.08 0.78 -4.39
C GLU A 102 -14.46 1.45 -4.14
N MET A 103 -15.43 0.77 -3.51
CA MET A 103 -16.76 1.23 -3.03
C MET A 103 -17.41 2.43 -3.76
N ASN A 104 -17.27 2.53 -5.08
CA ASN A 104 -17.65 3.71 -5.86
C ASN A 104 -18.91 3.49 -6.71
N ALA A 105 -19.45 2.28 -6.73
CA ALA A 105 -20.66 1.94 -7.47
C ALA A 105 -21.58 1.00 -6.66
N PRO A 106 -22.91 1.08 -6.87
CA PRO A 106 -23.83 0.07 -6.37
C PRO A 106 -23.42 -1.33 -6.83
N GLY A 107 -23.36 -2.28 -5.89
CA GLY A 107 -22.96 -3.67 -6.16
C GLY A 107 -21.51 -4.00 -5.84
N ASN A 108 -20.64 -3.01 -5.58
CA ASN A 108 -19.31 -3.30 -5.04
C ASN A 108 -19.44 -3.95 -3.66
N LYS A 109 -18.59 -4.94 -3.39
CA LYS A 109 -18.57 -5.64 -2.10
C LYS A 109 -18.14 -4.71 -0.96
N PHE A 110 -18.65 -4.99 0.24
CA PHE A 110 -18.17 -4.32 1.46
C PHE A 110 -16.78 -4.82 1.85
N VAL A 111 -16.52 -6.12 1.67
CA VAL A 111 -15.23 -6.78 1.92
C VAL A 111 -14.95 -7.71 0.73
N ASP A 112 -13.70 -7.77 0.29
CA ASP A 112 -13.27 -8.77 -0.70
C ASP A 112 -13.46 -10.20 -0.15
N ALA A 113 -13.71 -11.16 -1.05
CA ALA A 113 -13.96 -12.55 -0.67
C ALA A 113 -12.64 -13.31 -0.43
N PHE A 114 -11.94 -12.93 0.65
CA PHE A 114 -10.63 -13.45 1.05
C PHE A 114 -10.60 -14.94 1.39
N GLU A 115 -11.76 -15.56 1.56
CA GLU A 115 -11.94 -16.99 1.78
C GLU A 115 -11.82 -17.84 0.51
N THR A 116 -11.88 -17.21 -0.66
CA THR A 116 -11.76 -17.91 -1.96
C THR A 116 -10.38 -18.51 -2.16
N ASP A 117 -10.27 -19.60 -2.93
CA ASP A 117 -9.00 -20.27 -3.18
C ASP A 117 -7.99 -19.39 -3.92
N GLU A 118 -8.47 -18.39 -4.66
CA GLU A 118 -7.68 -17.41 -5.37
C GLU A 118 -7.05 -16.36 -4.44
N LEU A 119 -7.83 -15.80 -3.50
CA LEU A 119 -7.36 -14.73 -2.62
C LEU A 119 -6.76 -15.22 -1.31
N ARG A 120 -7.23 -16.35 -0.78
CA ARG A 120 -6.77 -16.91 0.50
C ARG A 120 -5.24 -17.04 0.61
N PRO A 121 -4.50 -17.46 -0.43
CA PRO A 121 -3.03 -17.50 -0.39
C PRO A 121 -2.38 -16.12 -0.25
N LEU A 122 -3.04 -15.05 -0.71
CA LEU A 122 -2.52 -13.68 -0.73
C LEU A 122 -2.87 -12.90 0.56
N VAL A 123 -3.81 -13.38 1.36
CA VAL A 123 -4.27 -12.74 2.60
C VAL A 123 -3.13 -12.34 3.55
N PRO A 124 -2.10 -13.18 3.82
CA PRO A 124 -1.01 -12.76 4.69
C PRO A 124 -0.25 -11.52 4.17
N ILE A 125 -0.09 -11.40 2.84
CA ILE A 125 0.59 -10.28 2.19
C ILE A 125 -0.28 -9.02 2.30
N PHE A 126 -1.58 -9.14 2.04
CA PHE A 126 -2.53 -8.04 2.16
C PHE A 126 -2.67 -7.53 3.61
N LEU A 127 -2.71 -8.45 4.59
CA LEU A 127 -2.74 -8.08 6.01
C LEU A 127 -1.47 -7.35 6.44
N LYS A 128 -0.29 -7.80 5.99
CA LYS A 128 0.98 -7.10 6.21
C LYS A 128 0.92 -5.67 5.65
N GLY A 129 0.42 -5.49 4.43
CA GLY A 129 0.21 -4.17 3.83
C GLY A 129 -0.74 -3.28 4.65
N ALA A 130 -1.85 -3.84 5.13
CA ALA A 130 -2.81 -3.14 5.98
C ALA A 130 -2.18 -2.71 7.32
N TYR A 131 -1.42 -3.58 7.99
CA TYR A 131 -0.71 -3.23 9.23
C TYR A 131 0.32 -2.12 9.00
N ILE A 132 1.07 -2.17 7.90
CA ILE A 132 2.03 -1.12 7.55
C ILE A 132 1.33 0.22 7.29
N ALA A 133 0.24 0.23 6.53
CA ALA A 133 -0.53 1.45 6.26
C ALA A 133 -1.12 2.06 7.55
N TYR A 134 -1.63 1.20 8.44
CA TYR A 134 -2.13 1.62 9.74
C TYR A 134 -1.01 2.19 10.63
N ALA A 135 0.12 1.49 10.75
CA ALA A 135 1.28 1.95 11.51
C ALA A 135 1.85 3.26 10.98
N HIS A 136 1.95 3.41 9.64
CA HIS A 136 2.31 4.67 9.00
C HIS A 136 1.39 5.80 9.49
N THR A 137 0.07 5.60 9.39
CA THR A 137 -0.93 6.61 9.70
C THR A 137 -0.80 7.11 11.13
N ILE A 138 -0.73 6.19 12.10
CA ILE A 138 -0.68 6.56 13.52
C ILE A 138 0.68 7.14 13.91
N LEU A 139 1.81 6.57 13.45
CA LEU A 139 3.13 7.10 13.78
C LEU A 139 3.41 8.45 13.12
N GLN A 140 2.94 8.65 11.88
CA GLN A 140 3.03 9.94 11.21
C GLN A 140 2.21 11.00 11.94
N ARG A 141 0.95 10.67 12.28
CA ARG A 141 0.04 11.60 12.94
C ARG A 141 0.52 12.05 14.32
N TYR A 142 1.02 11.13 15.14
CA TYR A 142 1.36 11.44 16.53
C TYR A 142 2.81 11.85 16.74
N CYS A 143 3.73 11.39 15.89
CA CYS A 143 5.16 11.51 16.15
C CYS A 143 5.98 11.94 14.92
N GLY A 144 5.38 12.11 13.74
CA GLY A 144 6.10 12.35 12.50
C GLY A 144 7.03 11.20 12.08
N MET A 145 6.77 9.97 12.57
CA MET A 145 7.58 8.78 12.32
C MET A 145 6.94 7.84 11.28
N GLY A 146 6.25 8.41 10.29
CA GLY A 146 5.63 7.63 9.22
C GLY A 146 6.64 6.87 8.36
N TYR A 147 6.14 5.91 7.59
CA TYR A 147 6.91 4.96 6.74
C TYR A 147 8.01 5.56 5.83
N LEU A 148 7.89 6.83 5.44
CA LEU A 148 8.85 7.57 4.61
C LEU A 148 9.48 8.79 5.32
N SER A 149 9.26 8.91 6.63
CA SER A 149 9.80 9.99 7.44
C SER A 149 11.34 9.94 7.52
N ASP A 150 11.95 11.06 7.91
CA ASP A 150 13.39 11.13 8.14
C ASP A 150 13.83 10.29 9.33
N TRP A 151 12.93 10.03 10.29
CA TRP A 151 13.17 9.03 11.32
C TRP A 151 13.33 7.63 10.70
N ALA A 152 12.39 7.21 9.85
CA ALA A 152 12.46 5.89 9.20
C ALA A 152 13.71 5.75 8.33
N LYS A 153 14.07 6.77 7.55
CA LYS A 153 15.27 6.76 6.69
C LYS A 153 16.57 6.63 7.49
N ARG A 154 16.64 7.21 8.69
CA ARG A 154 17.83 7.11 9.56
C ARG A 154 17.98 5.76 10.23
N HIS A 155 16.88 5.05 10.48
CA HIS A 155 16.88 3.82 11.26
C HIS A 155 16.82 2.54 10.43
N PHE A 156 16.43 2.59 9.16
CA PHE A 156 16.32 1.40 8.32
C PHE A 156 17.07 1.57 6.99
N ALA A 157 18.11 0.76 6.80
CA ALA A 157 18.79 0.64 5.52
C ALA A 157 18.03 -0.29 4.57
N LEU A 158 17.42 -1.35 5.11
CA LEU A 158 16.70 -2.35 4.33
C LEU A 158 15.18 -2.14 4.39
N LYS A 159 14.52 -2.19 3.22
CA LYS A 159 13.04 -2.11 3.14
C LYS A 159 12.37 -3.24 3.90
N SER A 160 12.96 -4.44 3.93
CA SER A 160 12.44 -5.60 4.63
C SER A 160 12.38 -5.38 6.15
N GLU A 161 13.45 -4.87 6.75
CA GLU A 161 13.51 -4.54 8.19
C GLU A 161 12.50 -3.44 8.53
N LYS A 162 12.40 -2.42 7.68
CA LYS A 162 11.40 -1.37 7.81
C LYS A 162 9.99 -1.96 7.78
N ASN A 163 9.68 -2.79 6.79
CA ASN A 163 8.38 -3.44 6.67
C ASN A 163 8.04 -4.26 7.91
N GLN A 164 8.99 -5.04 8.42
CA GLN A 164 8.81 -5.83 9.63
C GLN A 164 8.48 -4.94 10.85
N PHE A 165 9.20 -3.82 11.01
CA PHE A 165 8.92 -2.87 12.10
C PHE A 165 7.50 -2.29 12.00
N TYR A 166 7.12 -1.74 10.84
CA TYR A 166 5.79 -1.14 10.67
C TYR A 166 4.67 -2.19 10.76
N GLU A 167 4.89 -3.42 10.29
CA GLU A 167 3.96 -4.53 10.48
C GLU A 167 3.76 -4.83 11.98
N GLN A 168 4.83 -4.91 12.77
CA GLN A 168 4.75 -5.16 14.20
C GLN A 168 4.05 -4.04 14.95
N VAL A 169 4.36 -2.77 14.64
CA VAL A 169 3.65 -1.62 15.20
C VAL A 169 2.15 -1.70 14.91
N GLY A 170 1.79 -2.04 13.66
CA GLY A 170 0.41 -2.16 13.24
C GLY A 170 -0.34 -3.29 13.98
N LYS A 171 0.33 -4.41 14.25
CA LYS A 171 -0.22 -5.54 15.02
C LYS A 171 -0.39 -5.22 16.51
N LEU A 172 0.56 -4.49 17.11
CA LEU A 172 0.56 -4.20 18.54
C LEU A 172 -0.43 -3.08 18.90
N THR A 173 -0.60 -2.08 18.04
CA THR A 173 -1.33 -0.87 18.41
C THR A 173 -2.83 -1.04 18.28
N ARG A 174 -3.59 -0.73 19.33
CA ARG A 174 -5.05 -0.79 19.30
C ARG A 174 -5.70 0.57 19.02
N PRO A 175 -6.71 0.67 18.13
CA PRO A 175 -7.33 1.94 17.77
C PRO A 175 -7.81 2.80 18.94
N GLU A 176 -8.38 2.18 19.96
CA GLU A 176 -8.94 2.83 21.15
C GLU A 176 -7.89 3.51 22.05
N LYS A 177 -6.62 3.15 21.91
CA LYS A 177 -5.51 3.62 22.77
C LYS A 177 -4.41 4.34 21.99
N GLN A 178 -4.63 4.72 20.73
CA GLN A 178 -3.64 5.40 19.88
C GLN A 178 -3.06 6.69 20.48
N ALA A 179 -3.79 7.38 21.36
CA ALA A 179 -3.31 8.60 22.01
C ALA A 179 -2.05 8.40 22.86
N LEU A 180 -1.78 7.18 23.33
CA LEU A 180 -0.56 6.82 24.07
C LEU A 180 0.70 7.03 23.23
N LEU A 181 0.59 6.98 21.89
CA LEU A 181 1.71 7.20 20.98
C LEU A 181 2.34 8.59 21.12
N ARG A 182 1.63 9.58 21.68
CA ARG A 182 2.21 10.90 21.99
C ARG A 182 3.40 10.85 22.96
N GLY A 183 3.54 9.75 23.71
CA GLY A 183 4.69 9.52 24.59
C GLY A 183 5.95 9.03 23.85
N LEU A 184 5.86 8.70 22.56
CA LEU A 184 7.03 8.30 21.77
C LEU A 184 7.84 9.54 21.34
N SER A 185 9.16 9.36 21.29
CA SER A 185 10.10 10.38 20.83
C SER A 185 10.81 9.91 19.55
N GLN A 186 11.09 10.84 18.63
CA GLN A 186 11.94 10.60 17.46
C GLN A 186 13.41 10.29 17.83
N THR A 187 13.79 10.41 19.10
CA THR A 187 15.11 9.96 19.60
C THR A 187 15.13 8.48 19.93
N PHE A 188 13.98 7.81 19.99
CA PHE A 188 13.91 6.38 20.31
C PHE A 188 14.30 5.53 19.12
N THR A 189 14.94 4.40 19.42
CA THR A 189 15.25 3.38 18.42
C THR A 189 14.00 2.56 18.08
N PRO A 190 13.95 1.88 16.92
CA PRO A 190 12.87 0.95 16.59
C PRO A 190 12.59 -0.08 17.70
N ALA A 191 13.65 -0.65 18.29
CA ALA A 191 13.53 -1.63 19.38
C ALA A 191 12.87 -1.02 20.63
N THR A 192 13.29 0.19 21.02
CA THR A 192 12.70 0.93 22.14
C THR A 192 11.22 1.22 21.89
N ILE A 193 10.84 1.60 20.66
CA ILE A 193 9.43 1.84 20.32
C ILE A 193 8.63 0.54 20.48
N LEU A 194 9.09 -0.57 19.91
CA LEU A 194 8.39 -1.85 20.01
C LEU A 194 8.24 -2.32 21.46
N GLN A 195 9.25 -2.10 22.30
CA GLN A 195 9.17 -2.38 23.73
C GLN A 195 8.05 -1.56 24.40
N ASN A 196 8.03 -0.24 24.22
CA ASN A 196 6.98 0.63 24.78
C ASN A 196 5.58 0.20 24.31
N LEU A 197 5.41 -0.11 23.02
CA LEU A 197 4.12 -0.58 22.50
C LEU A 197 3.70 -1.91 23.13
N SER A 198 4.64 -2.81 23.35
CA SER A 198 4.35 -4.09 24.00
C SER A 198 3.92 -3.90 25.45
N GLU A 199 4.53 -2.94 26.16
CA GLU A 199 4.14 -2.59 27.54
C GLU A 199 2.78 -1.88 27.62
N TRP A 200 2.44 -1.03 26.64
CA TRP A 200 1.20 -0.24 26.66
C TRP A 200 -0.02 -0.99 26.13
N PHE A 201 0.18 -1.89 25.17
CA PHE A 201 -0.89 -2.58 24.44
C PHE A 201 -0.84 -4.11 24.57
N GLY A 202 0.22 -4.66 25.15
CA GLY A 202 0.26 -6.03 25.62
C GLY A 202 -0.82 -6.27 26.67
N ASN A 203 -1.38 -7.48 26.69
CA ASN A 203 -2.33 -7.89 27.72
C ASN A 203 -1.65 -7.95 29.09
#